data_AF-A0A529PIT1-F1
#
_entry.id   AF-A0A529PIT1-F1
#
_cell.length_a   1.000
_cell.length_b   1.000
_cell.length_c   1.000
_cell.angle_alpha   90.00
_cell.angle_beta   90.00
_cell.angle_gamma   90.00
#
_symmetry.space_group_name_H-M   'P 1'
#
loop_
_entity.id
_entity.type
_entity.pdbx_description
1 polymer ?
#
loop_
_entity_poly.entity_id
_entity_poly.type
_entity_poly.pdbx_seq_one_letter_code
_entity_poly.pdbx_strand_id
1 'polypeptide(L)'
;MAPLEEEQRAHRLEFVEGPCATDDGAALKIVVNVTNLSDTVWSSLCAADGQLGVTLSYHALDAAGQSIQYNNARTNIPFVLVPGDTIYLAVNVPMSLKNSGTEFVEIELVQEGNCWFGNPLRVAL
;
A
#
# COMPACT_ATOMS: atom_id res chain seq x y z
N MET A 1 8.44 19.77 -7.05
CA MET A 1 8.60 18.45 -7.70
C MET A 1 7.47 18.22 -8.65
N ALA A 2 7.69 17.38 -9.66
CA ALA A 2 6.65 16.94 -10.58
C ALA A 2 6.05 15.59 -10.11
N PRO A 3 4.82 15.27 -10.50
CA PRO A 3 4.26 13.92 -10.39
C PRO A 3 5.15 12.87 -11.07
N LEU A 4 5.13 11.63 -10.57
CA LEU A 4 5.89 10.52 -11.17
C LEU A 4 5.23 10.08 -12.49
N GLU A 5 6.05 9.87 -13.51
CA GLU A 5 5.66 9.23 -14.78
C GLU A 5 5.45 7.71 -14.60
N GLU A 6 4.95 7.01 -15.61
CA GLU A 6 4.62 5.58 -15.49
C GLU A 6 5.85 4.71 -15.22
N GLU A 7 6.95 4.98 -15.91
CA GLU A 7 8.23 4.30 -15.74
C GLU A 7 8.82 4.53 -14.35
N GLN A 8 8.58 5.72 -13.78
CA GLN A 8 9.02 6.10 -12.43
C GLN A 8 8.19 5.46 -11.31
N ARG A 9 7.12 4.74 -11.67
CA ARG A 9 6.26 3.96 -10.77
C ARG A 9 6.47 2.45 -10.94
N ALA A 10 7.44 2.02 -11.76
CA ALA A 10 7.72 0.60 -11.96
C ALA A 10 8.07 -0.07 -10.62
N HIS A 11 7.30 -1.08 -10.23
CA HIS A 11 7.40 -1.70 -8.92
C HIS A 11 6.98 -3.17 -8.94
N ARG A 12 7.23 -3.87 -7.84
CA ARG A 12 6.67 -5.20 -7.58
C ARG A 12 6.22 -5.30 -6.13
N LEU A 13 5.05 -5.89 -5.93
CA LEU A 13 4.50 -6.26 -4.62
C LEU A 13 4.48 -7.77 -4.49
N GLU A 14 4.98 -8.28 -3.38
CA GLU A 14 4.97 -9.72 -3.09
C GLU A 14 4.42 -9.95 -1.68
N PHE A 15 3.48 -10.89 -1.56
CA PHE A 15 2.94 -11.29 -0.26
C PHE A 15 4.03 -11.98 0.57
N VAL A 16 4.16 -11.59 1.84
CA VAL A 16 5.13 -12.19 2.77
C VAL A 16 4.41 -12.95 3.88
N GLU A 17 3.48 -12.29 4.57
CA GLU A 17 2.82 -12.84 5.76
C GLU A 17 1.44 -12.21 5.98
N GLY A 18 0.56 -12.95 6.67
CA GLY A 18 -0.76 -12.51 7.10
C GLY A 18 -1.92 -13.12 6.30
N PRO A 19 -3.16 -12.68 6.55
CA PRO A 19 -3.55 -11.74 7.59
C PRO A 19 -3.39 -12.36 8.99
N CYS A 20 -2.73 -11.63 9.90
CA CYS A 20 -2.58 -12.02 11.31
C CYS A 20 -3.21 -10.94 12.19
N ALA A 21 -3.99 -11.32 13.21
CA ALA A 21 -4.49 -10.35 14.17
C ALA A 21 -3.33 -9.63 14.88
N THR A 22 -3.44 -8.31 15.05
CA THR A 22 -2.55 -7.54 15.94
C THR A 22 -2.73 -7.99 17.40
N ASP A 23 -1.75 -7.70 18.26
CA ASP A 23 -1.77 -8.15 19.66
C ASP A 23 -3.00 -7.67 20.45
N ASP A 24 -3.54 -6.50 20.09
CA ASP A 24 -4.77 -5.94 20.66
C ASP A 24 -6.07 -6.44 19.97
N GLY A 25 -5.94 -7.24 18.91
CA GLY A 25 -7.03 -7.73 18.08
C GLY A 25 -7.77 -6.63 17.29
N ALA A 26 -7.25 -5.41 17.23
CA ALA A 26 -7.94 -4.29 16.60
C ALA A 26 -7.85 -4.31 15.06
N ALA A 27 -6.85 -4.99 14.49
CA ALA A 27 -6.62 -5.05 13.06
C ALA A 27 -6.07 -6.42 12.62
N LEU A 28 -6.17 -6.69 11.32
CA LEU A 28 -5.43 -7.71 10.61
C LEU A 28 -4.20 -7.07 9.96
N LYS A 29 -3.01 -7.54 10.33
CA LYS A 29 -1.74 -7.14 9.75
C LYS A 29 -1.40 -8.04 8.57
N ILE A 30 -1.02 -7.43 7.45
CA ILE A 30 -0.50 -8.11 6.26
C ILE A 30 0.85 -7.50 5.93
N VAL A 31 1.88 -8.34 5.80
CA VAL A 31 3.24 -7.93 5.45
C VAL A 31 3.48 -8.22 3.96
N VAL A 32 4.02 -7.23 3.26
CA VAL A 32 4.38 -7.32 1.85
C VAL A 32 5.81 -6.84 1.62
N ASN A 33 6.46 -7.41 0.62
CA ASN A 33 7.67 -6.88 0.03
C ASN A 33 7.31 -5.88 -1.05
N VAL A 34 7.95 -4.71 -0.98
CA VAL A 34 7.85 -3.64 -1.97
C VAL A 34 9.22 -3.48 -2.62
N THR A 35 9.31 -3.79 -3.91
CA THR A 35 10.53 -3.57 -4.70
C THR A 35 10.37 -2.34 -5.59
N ASN A 36 11.35 -1.43 -5.56
CA ASN A 36 11.44 -0.33 -6.52
C ASN A 36 12.18 -0.81 -7.78
N LEU A 37 11.47 -0.87 -8.91
CA LEU A 37 12.03 -1.28 -10.21
C LEU A 37 12.26 -0.09 -11.15
N SER A 38 12.00 1.12 -10.68
CA SER A 38 12.24 2.35 -11.44
C SER A 38 13.69 2.84 -11.26
N ASP A 39 14.04 3.93 -11.94
CA ASP A 39 15.28 4.68 -11.77
C ASP A 39 15.16 5.86 -10.78
N THR A 40 14.02 5.99 -10.11
CA THR A 40 13.69 7.13 -9.25
C THR A 40 13.63 6.73 -7.78
N VAL A 41 14.18 7.56 -6.89
CA VAL A 41 14.08 7.35 -5.43
C VAL A 41 12.68 7.71 -4.94
N TRP A 42 12.07 6.83 -4.15
CA TRP A 42 10.77 7.08 -3.53
C TRP A 42 10.91 7.44 -2.06
N SER A 43 10.07 8.37 -1.60
CA SER A 43 9.96 8.74 -0.19
C SER A 43 8.52 9.13 0.13
N SER A 44 8.08 8.88 1.36
CA SER A 44 6.79 9.39 1.84
C SER A 44 6.83 10.87 2.23
N LEU A 45 8.01 11.47 2.39
CA LEU A 45 8.20 12.87 2.80
C LEU A 45 8.83 13.67 1.66
N CYS A 46 8.08 13.84 0.58
CA CYS A 46 8.53 14.59 -0.60
C CYS A 46 8.37 16.11 -0.42
N ALA A 47 7.38 16.57 0.36
CA ALA A 47 7.17 18.00 0.66
C ALA A 47 6.90 18.21 2.16
N ALA A 48 6.97 19.46 2.64
CA ALA A 48 6.71 19.82 4.04
C ALA A 48 5.29 19.43 4.51
N ASP A 49 4.37 19.17 3.57
CA ASP A 49 3.00 18.70 3.79
C ASP A 49 2.75 17.25 3.32
N GLY A 50 3.79 16.52 2.88
CA GLY A 50 3.68 15.15 2.39
C GLY A 50 3.12 15.00 0.96
N GLN A 51 2.83 16.10 0.24
CA GLN A 51 2.38 16.02 -1.15
C GLN A 51 3.41 15.31 -2.04
N LEU A 52 2.88 14.58 -3.03
CA LEU A 52 3.65 13.80 -4.01
C LEU A 52 4.54 12.72 -3.39
N GLY A 53 4.43 12.46 -2.09
CA GLY A 53 5.08 11.34 -1.41
C GLY A 53 4.48 10.01 -1.84
N VAL A 54 5.31 8.98 -1.81
CA VAL A 54 4.91 7.60 -2.11
C VAL A 54 4.61 6.87 -0.80
N THR A 55 3.43 6.28 -0.70
CA THR A 55 3.00 5.48 0.45
C THR A 55 2.38 4.16 -0.03
N LEU A 56 2.33 3.16 0.85
CA LEU A 56 1.58 1.93 0.63
C LEU A 56 0.19 2.06 1.29
N SER A 57 -0.85 1.62 0.61
CA SER A 57 -2.21 1.58 1.15
C SER A 57 -2.98 0.39 0.55
N TYR A 58 -4.30 0.39 0.67
CA TYR A 58 -5.13 -0.69 0.14
C TYR A 58 -6.56 -0.25 -0.19
N HIS A 59 -7.21 -1.01 -1.06
CA HIS A 59 -8.64 -0.97 -1.34
C HIS A 59 -9.32 -2.17 -0.66
N ALA A 60 -10.48 -1.96 -0.04
CA ALA A 60 -11.26 -3.02 0.60
C ALA A 60 -12.44 -3.43 -0.30
N LEU A 61 -12.57 -4.73 -0.52
CA LEU A 61 -13.48 -5.32 -1.50
C LEU A 61 -14.34 -6.41 -0.87
N ASP A 62 -15.58 -6.52 -1.33
CA ASP A 62 -16.49 -7.61 -0.94
C ASP A 62 -16.18 -8.93 -1.68
N ALA A 63 -16.97 -9.97 -1.40
CA ALA A 63 -16.86 -11.29 -2.05
C ALA A 63 -17.06 -11.26 -3.57
N ALA A 64 -17.81 -10.29 -4.10
CA ALA A 64 -18.04 -10.09 -5.52
C ALA A 64 -16.93 -9.25 -6.18
N GLY A 65 -15.94 -8.81 -5.41
CA GLY A 65 -14.86 -7.93 -5.85
C GLY A 65 -15.27 -6.47 -6.00
N GLN A 66 -16.42 -6.06 -5.45
CA GLN A 66 -16.88 -4.68 -5.46
C GLN A 66 -16.20 -3.89 -4.34
N SER A 67 -15.85 -2.63 -4.62
CA SER A 67 -15.23 -1.75 -3.63
C SER A 67 -16.20 -1.39 -2.51
N ILE A 68 -15.88 -1.84 -1.29
CA ILE A 68 -16.51 -1.36 -0.05
C ILE A 68 -15.89 -0.03 0.36
N GLN A 69 -14.55 0.04 0.38
CA GLN A 69 -13.84 1.26 0.73
C GLN A 69 -12.56 1.40 -0.10
N TYR A 70 -12.56 2.41 -0.96
CA TYR A 70 -11.50 2.64 -1.93
C TYR A 70 -10.27 3.35 -1.33
N ASN A 71 -10.38 4.09 -0.22
CA ASN A 71 -9.24 4.84 0.31
C ASN A 71 -9.06 4.52 1.79
N ASN A 72 -7.88 3.98 2.15
CA ASN A 72 -7.60 3.49 3.50
C ASN A 72 -6.30 4.08 4.07
N ALA A 73 -5.91 3.66 5.27
CA ALA A 73 -4.74 4.18 5.95
C ALA A 73 -3.45 4.04 5.13
N ARG A 74 -2.54 5.01 5.30
CA ARG A 74 -1.21 4.99 4.68
C ARG A 74 -0.19 4.30 5.56
N THR A 75 0.69 3.56 4.91
CA THR A 75 1.94 3.03 5.48
C THR A 75 3.09 3.75 4.80
N ASN A 76 3.86 4.49 5.60
CA ASN A 76 4.99 5.25 5.08
C ASN A 76 6.17 4.33 4.77
N ILE A 77 6.91 4.67 3.71
CA ILE A 77 8.25 4.16 3.43
C ILE A 77 9.20 4.79 4.46
N PRO A 78 9.89 4.00 5.30
CA PRO A 78 10.94 4.52 6.17
C PRO A 78 12.08 5.13 5.35
N PHE A 79 12.42 6.39 5.65
CA PHE A 79 13.46 7.16 4.95
C PHE A 79 13.17 7.28 3.43
N VAL A 80 13.82 6.42 2.63
CA VAL A 80 13.69 6.36 1.17
C VAL A 80 13.78 4.92 0.69
N LEU A 81 13.18 4.64 -0.46
CA LEU A 81 13.36 3.40 -1.21
C LEU A 81 14.05 3.72 -2.54
N VAL A 82 15.34 3.39 -2.64
CA VAL A 82 16.16 3.66 -3.83
C VAL A 82 15.91 2.65 -4.96
N PRO A 83 16.26 2.97 -6.21
CA PRO A 83 16.19 2.04 -7.34
C PRO A 83 16.83 0.67 -7.05
N GLY A 84 16.11 -0.41 -7.36
CA GLY A 84 16.56 -1.79 -7.19
C GLY A 84 16.39 -2.38 -5.79
N ASP A 85 16.13 -1.56 -4.77
CA ASP A 85 15.99 -2.02 -3.39
C ASP A 85 14.59 -2.59 -3.11
N THR A 86 14.53 -3.43 -2.07
CA THR A 86 13.30 -4.04 -1.55
C THR A 86 13.15 -3.73 -0.06
N ILE A 87 11.93 -3.43 0.37
CA ILE A 87 11.58 -3.18 1.77
C ILE A 87 10.33 -3.97 2.18
N TYR A 88 10.31 -4.42 3.44
CA TYR A 88 9.14 -5.02 4.08
C TYR A 88 8.26 -3.91 4.66
N LEU A 89 7.01 -3.84 4.21
CA LEU A 89 5.99 -2.95 4.78
C LEU A 89 4.80 -3.77 5.25
N ALA A 90 4.07 -3.23 6.23
CA ALA A 90 2.87 -3.86 6.75
C ALA A 90 1.68 -2.92 6.64
N VAL A 91 0.58 -3.40 6.07
CA VAL A 91 -0.73 -2.72 6.15
C VAL A 91 -1.52 -3.30 7.31
N ASN A 92 -2.25 -2.44 8.02
CA ASN A 92 -3.17 -2.84 9.08
C ASN A 92 -4.59 -2.57 8.60
N VAL A 93 -5.38 -3.63 8.48
CA VAL A 93 -6.80 -3.59 8.09
C VAL A 93 -7.64 -3.64 9.36
N PRO A 94 -8.37 -2.56 9.73
CA PRO A 94 -9.18 -2.55 10.93
C PRO A 94 -10.18 -3.71 10.95
N MET A 95 -10.36 -4.35 12.11
CA MET A 95 -11.37 -5.41 12.26
C MET A 95 -12.79 -4.90 11.96
N SER A 96 -13.07 -3.61 12.19
CA SER A 96 -14.33 -2.99 11.79
C SER A 96 -14.58 -3.06 10.28
N LEU A 97 -13.53 -2.94 9.47
CA LEU A 97 -13.61 -3.02 8.01
C LEU A 97 -13.74 -4.47 7.53
N LYS A 98 -13.07 -5.43 8.19
CA LYS A 98 -13.35 -6.86 7.96
C LYS A 98 -14.82 -7.18 8.27
N ASN A 99 -15.32 -6.73 9.42
CA ASN A 99 -16.69 -6.96 9.86
C ASN A 99 -17.75 -6.25 9.00
N SER A 100 -17.38 -5.31 8.13
CA SER A 100 -18.30 -4.69 7.15
C SER A 100 -18.50 -5.54 5.88
N GLY A 101 -17.96 -6.77 5.85
CA GLY A 101 -18.08 -7.69 4.71
C GLY A 101 -16.90 -7.63 3.74
N THR A 102 -15.76 -7.06 4.17
CA THR A 102 -14.53 -7.07 3.36
C THR A 102 -13.94 -8.47 3.31
N GLU A 103 -13.89 -9.04 2.12
CA GLU A 103 -13.34 -10.38 1.89
C GLU A 103 -11.94 -10.33 1.27
N PHE A 104 -11.62 -9.24 0.55
CA PHE A 104 -10.31 -9.04 -0.04
C PHE A 104 -9.80 -7.64 0.20
N VAL A 105 -8.47 -7.50 0.25
CA VAL A 105 -7.79 -6.22 0.07
C VAL A 105 -6.93 -6.25 -1.18
N GLU A 106 -6.92 -5.14 -1.89
CA GLU A 106 -5.98 -4.86 -2.97
C GLU A 106 -4.95 -3.87 -2.44
N ILE A 107 -3.77 -4.37 -2.10
CA ILE A 107 -2.66 -3.59 -1.55
C ILE A 107 -1.91 -2.92 -2.70
N GLU A 108 -1.70 -1.61 -2.60
CA GLU A 108 -1.15 -0.82 -3.72
C GLU A 108 -0.36 0.41 -3.23
N LEU A 109 0.64 0.81 -4.02
CA LEU A 109 1.36 2.07 -3.84
C LEU A 109 0.53 3.25 -4.38
N VAL A 110 0.63 4.39 -3.71
CA VAL A 110 0.00 5.65 -4.13
C VAL A 110 0.99 6.80 -4.04
N GLN A 111 0.96 7.68 -5.03
CA GLN A 111 1.56 8.99 -4.95
C GLN A 111 0.51 10.00 -4.45
N GLU A 112 0.73 10.57 -3.28
CA GLU A 112 -0.21 11.47 -2.62
C GLU A 112 -0.56 12.68 -3.50
N GLY A 113 -1.86 12.94 -3.63
CA GLY A 113 -2.39 14.03 -4.45
C GLY A 113 -2.28 13.80 -5.97
N ASN A 114 -1.85 12.62 -6.42
CA ASN A 114 -1.70 12.32 -7.84
C ASN A 114 -2.44 11.04 -8.27
N CYS A 115 -1.83 9.86 -8.08
CA CYS A 115 -2.40 8.61 -8.59
C CYS A 115 -1.93 7.38 -7.81
N TRP A 116 -2.70 6.31 -7.92
CA TRP A 116 -2.28 4.96 -7.57
C TRP A 116 -1.36 4.40 -8.65
N PHE A 117 -0.45 3.50 -8.29
CA PHE A 117 0.62 3.07 -9.19
C PHE A 117 0.15 2.10 -10.29
N GLY A 118 -1.02 1.48 -10.13
CA GLY A 118 -1.50 0.34 -10.90
C GLY A 118 -0.91 -0.98 -10.39
N ASN A 119 -1.54 -2.11 -10.70
CA ASN A 119 -1.09 -3.47 -10.34
C ASN A 119 -1.12 -3.80 -8.82
N PRO A 120 -2.30 -3.71 -8.17
CA PRO A 120 -2.43 -4.09 -6.77
C PRO A 120 -2.14 -5.58 -6.52
N LEU A 121 -1.64 -5.88 -5.32
CA LEU A 121 -1.55 -7.23 -4.79
C LEU A 121 -2.83 -7.57 -4.03
N ARG A 122 -3.62 -8.51 -4.55
CA ARG A 122 -4.86 -8.97 -3.90
C ARG A 122 -4.58 -10.03 -2.83
N VAL A 123 -5.10 -9.81 -1.63
CA VAL A 123 -4.99 -10.72 -0.47
C VAL A 123 -6.37 -10.95 0.13
N ALA A 124 -6.69 -12.20 0.46
CA ALA A 124 -7.93 -12.55 1.17
C ALA A 124 -7.81 -12.21 2.66
N LEU A 125 -8.89 -11.69 3.26
CA LEU A 125 -8.97 -11.35 4.69
C LEU A 125 -9.63 -12.42 5.54
#